data_AF-A0A2N2SHP5-F1
#
_entry.id   AF-A0A2N2SHP5-F1
#
_cell.length_a   1.000
_cell.length_b   1.000
_cell.length_c   1.000
_cell.angle_alpha   90.00
_cell.angle_beta   90.00
_cell.angle_gamma   90.00
#
_symmetry.space_group_name_H-M   'P 1'
#
loop_
_entity.id
_entity.type
_entity.pdbx_description
1 polymer ?
#
loop_
_entity_poly.entity_id
_entity_poly.type
_entity_poly.pdbx_seq_one_letter_code
_entity_poly.pdbx_strand_id
1 'polypeptide(L)'
;MDILTGEIYGKQNSNKFVMYNVVKVSKSIVTLQNIDNPLSLFETTAQKLESAGYVRISQTPYINTQVASAKKKKVSRKPLRCPYTLDFIEDRADSEKPKPELFAAISENADIAQAAA
;
A
#
# COMPACT_ATOMS: atom_id res chain seq x y z
N MET A 1 24.85 13.36 -1.76
CA MET A 1 23.68 13.85 -1.01
C MET A 1 22.80 12.67 -0.64
N ASP A 2 22.36 12.57 0.62
CA ASP A 2 21.26 11.67 0.97
C ASP A 2 19.93 12.38 0.71
N ILE A 3 19.06 11.72 -0.04
CA ILE A 3 17.69 12.15 -0.35
C ILE A 3 16.76 11.34 0.54
N LEU A 4 15.88 12.02 1.26
CA LEU A 4 14.93 11.38 2.17
C LEU A 4 13.53 11.39 1.58
N THR A 5 12.70 10.44 2.01
CA THR A 5 11.29 10.40 1.65
C THR A 5 10.54 11.55 2.31
N GLY A 6 9.64 12.20 1.57
CA GLY A 6 8.88 13.37 2.00
C GLY A 6 9.58 14.72 1.82
N GLU A 7 10.79 14.75 1.27
CA GLU A 7 11.43 16.01 0.84
C GLU A 7 10.72 16.61 -0.38
N ILE A 8 10.76 17.94 -0.50
CA ILE A 8 10.19 18.66 -1.64
C ILE A 8 11.32 19.26 -2.48
N TYR A 9 11.25 18.97 -3.78
CA TYR A 9 12.14 19.52 -4.79
C TYR A 9 11.37 20.42 -5.75
N GLY A 10 11.96 21.56 -6.10
CA GLY A 10 11.43 22.48 -7.08
C GLY A 10 12.26 22.50 -8.35
N LYS A 11 11.60 22.69 -9.48
CA LYS A 11 12.24 23.03 -10.74
C LYS A 11 11.58 24.26 -11.35
N GLN A 12 12.41 25.24 -11.68
CA GLN A 12 11.96 26.41 -12.42
C GLN A 12 11.91 26.04 -13.92
N ASN A 13 10.71 25.95 -14.48
CA ASN A 13 10.51 25.97 -15.92
C ASN A 13 10.34 27.42 -16.38
N SER A 14 10.45 27.66 -17.69
CA SER A 14 10.46 29.01 -18.27
C SER A 14 9.32 29.93 -17.82
N ASN A 15 8.14 29.37 -17.51
CA ASN A 15 6.96 30.13 -17.10
C ASN A 15 6.38 29.75 -15.72
N LYS A 16 6.82 28.66 -15.09
CA LYS A 16 6.22 28.18 -13.84
C LYS A 16 7.25 27.46 -12.98
N PHE A 17 7.15 27.66 -11.68
CA PHE A 17 7.88 26.88 -10.69
C PHE A 17 7.06 25.66 -10.31
N VAL A 18 7.56 24.46 -10.64
CA VAL A 18 6.87 23.19 -10.38
C VAL A 18 7.55 22.50 -9.21
N MET A 19 6.75 21.98 -8.29
CA MET A 19 7.24 21.28 -7.10
C MET A 19 6.89 19.80 -7.15
N TYR A 20 7.80 19.01 -6.60
CA TYR A 20 7.73 17.56 -6.60
C TYR A 20 8.01 17.02 -5.20
N ASN A 21 7.18 16.11 -4.75
CA ASN A 21 7.36 15.38 -3.50
C ASN A 21 8.13 14.08 -3.75
N VAL A 22 9.11 13.77 -2.89
CA VAL A 22 9.82 12.49 -2.90
C VAL A 22 8.97 11.43 -2.23
N VAL A 23 8.38 10.53 -3.02
CA VAL A 23 7.50 9.47 -2.51
C VAL A 23 8.31 8.28 -2.01
N LYS A 24 9.33 7.88 -2.79
CA LYS A 24 10.12 6.69 -2.52
C LYS A 24 11.56 6.92 -2.93
N VAL A 25 12.48 6.50 -2.06
CA VAL A 25 13.92 6.48 -2.33
C VAL A 25 14.38 5.03 -2.30
N SER A 26 15.00 4.59 -3.39
CA SER A 26 15.71 3.33 -3.53
C SER A 26 17.21 3.61 -3.72
N LYS A 27 18.07 2.58 -3.73
CA LYS A 27 19.55 2.77 -3.78
C LYS A 27 20.03 3.71 -4.89
N SER A 28 19.42 3.68 -6.07
CA SER A 28 19.81 4.50 -7.23
C SER A 28 18.66 5.28 -7.85
N ILE A 29 17.41 4.98 -7.44
CA ILE A 29 16.19 5.51 -8.05
C ILE A 29 15.39 6.26 -7.00
N VAL A 30 14.96 7.46 -7.36
CA VAL A 30 14.10 8.35 -6.59
C VAL A 30 12.81 8.55 -7.37
N THR A 31 11.68 8.30 -6.72
CA THR A 31 10.35 8.53 -7.31
C THR A 31 9.82 9.88 -6.85
N LEU A 32 9.56 10.75 -7.82
CA LEU A 32 9.03 12.09 -7.62
C LEU A 32 7.57 12.14 -8.07
N GLN A 33 6.74 12.86 -7.31
CA GLN A 33 5.33 13.10 -7.61
C GLN A 33 5.07 14.59 -7.71
N ASN A 34 4.42 15.05 -8.77
CA ASN A 34 4.04 16.45 -8.90
C ASN A 34 2.97 16.82 -7.83
N ILE A 35 3.16 17.94 -7.14
CA ILE A 35 2.21 18.43 -6.12
C ILE A 35 0.89 18.89 -6.76
N ASP A 36 0.94 19.49 -7.95
CA ASP A 36 -0.25 19.97 -8.66
C ASP A 36 -1.06 18.81 -9.28
N ASN A 37 -0.37 17.72 -9.65
CA ASN A 37 -1.00 16.57 -10.28
C ASN A 37 -0.50 15.26 -9.64
N PRO A 38 -1.26 14.68 -8.69
CA PRO A 38 -0.81 13.51 -7.95
C PRO A 38 -0.68 12.24 -8.79
N LEU A 39 -1.25 12.20 -10.00
CA LEU A 39 -1.09 11.08 -10.94
C LEU A 39 0.23 11.14 -11.71
N SER A 40 0.89 12.31 -11.73
CA SER A 40 2.18 12.50 -12.40
C SER A 40 3.31 12.05 -11.49
N LEU A 41 3.65 10.78 -11.63
CA LEU A 41 4.77 10.12 -10.96
C LEU A 41 5.86 9.83 -11.99
N PHE A 42 7.11 10.13 -11.65
CA PHE A 42 8.24 9.77 -12.49
C PHE A 42 9.44 9.34 -11.66
N GLU A 43 10.28 8.51 -12.27
CA GLU A 43 11.49 7.99 -11.67
C GLU A 43 12.72 8.73 -12.21
N THR A 44 13.61 9.12 -11.30
CA THR A 44 14.87 9.77 -11.62
C THR A 44 15.99 9.20 -10.76
N THR A 45 17.24 9.52 -11.09
CA THR A 45 18.39 9.19 -10.25
C THR A 45 18.82 10.41 -9.45
N ALA A 46 19.46 10.21 -8.29
CA ALA A 46 19.96 11.30 -7.46
C ALA A 46 20.90 12.24 -8.25
N GLN A 47 21.76 11.67 -9.08
CA GLN A 47 22.67 12.43 -9.94
C GLN A 47 21.94 13.31 -10.96
N LYS A 48 20.88 12.78 -11.60
CA LYS A 48 20.06 13.54 -12.55
C LYS A 48 19.28 14.66 -11.88
N LEU A 49 18.92 14.46 -10.61
CA LEU A 49 18.19 15.44 -9.82
C LEU A 49 19.06 16.68 -9.59
N GLU A 50 20.32 16.48 -9.20
CA GLU A 50 21.31 17.57 -9.08
C GLU A 50 21.65 18.20 -10.44
N SER A 51 21.92 17.38 -11.47
CA SER A 51 22.35 17.89 -12.78
C SER A 51 21.26 18.61 -13.58
N ALA A 52 19.99 18.23 -13.39
CA ALA A 52 18.86 18.81 -14.12
C ALA A 52 18.28 20.08 -13.47
N GLY A 53 18.94 20.61 -12.44
CA GLY A 53 18.59 21.87 -11.79
C GLY A 53 17.40 21.77 -10.83
N TYR A 54 17.15 20.60 -10.24
CA TYR A 54 16.16 20.51 -9.16
C TYR A 54 16.78 21.03 -7.87
N VAL A 55 16.07 21.95 -7.21
CA VAL A 55 16.51 22.59 -5.96
C VAL A 55 15.70 22.01 -4.81
N ARG A 56 16.37 21.59 -3.74
CA ARG A 56 15.71 21.15 -2.51
C ARG A 56 15.08 22.37 -1.81
N ILE A 57 13.76 22.36 -1.65
CA ILE A 57 13.01 23.47 -1.02
C ILE A 57 12.80 23.19 0.48
N SER A 58 12.38 21.97 0.82
CA SER A 58 12.13 21.58 2.19
C SER A 58 12.73 20.22 2.48
N GLN A 59 13.56 20.17 3.53
CA GLN A 59 14.15 18.94 4.05
C GLN A 59 13.24 18.25 5.07
N THR A 60 12.30 18.99 5.68
CA THR A 60 11.39 18.45 6.69
C THR A 60 10.20 17.76 6.03
N PRO A 61 10.00 16.45 6.21
CA PRO A 61 8.79 15.80 5.73
C PRO A 61 7.59 16.29 6.55
N TYR A 62 6.51 16.69 5.88
CA TYR A 62 5.24 17.04 6.55
C TYR A 62 4.62 15.85 7.30
N ILE A 63 5.07 14.62 6.99
CA ILE A 63 4.60 13.36 7.56
C ILE A 63 5.77 12.70 8.29
N ASN A 64 5.66 12.58 9.61
CA ASN A 64 6.54 11.73 10.40
C ASN A 64 6.34 10.26 9.96
N THR A 65 7.25 9.76 9.12
CA THR A 65 7.29 8.35 8.69
C THR A 65 7.89 7.44 9.75
N GLN A 66 8.44 8.00 10.83
CA GLN A 66 8.74 7.25 12.05
C GLN A 66 7.43 6.81 12.70
N VAL A 67 6.97 5.62 12.35
CA VAL A 67 5.82 4.96 12.98
C VAL A 67 6.22 4.63 14.42
N ALA A 68 6.08 5.59 15.35
CA ALA A 68 6.46 5.43 16.76
C ALA A 68 5.72 4.27 17.47
N SER A 69 4.71 3.67 16.83
CA SER A 69 4.25 2.33 17.16
C SER A 69 3.42 1.81 16.00
N ALA A 70 3.73 0.61 15.51
CA ALA A 70 2.82 -0.16 14.70
C ALA A 70 1.61 -0.56 15.58
N LYS A 71 0.74 0.39 15.93
CA LYS A 71 -0.59 0.09 16.44
C LYS A 71 -1.33 -0.56 15.29
N LYS A 72 -1.26 -1.89 15.22
CA LYS A 72 -2.17 -2.72 14.43
C LYS A 72 -3.57 -2.17 14.73
N LYS A 73 -4.17 -1.45 13.77
CA LYS A 73 -5.58 -1.08 13.88
C LYS A 73 -6.29 -2.40 14.02
N LYS A 74 -6.85 -2.66 15.20
CA LYS A 74 -7.74 -3.80 15.39
C LYS A 74 -8.77 -3.65 14.28
N VAL A 75 -8.83 -4.65 13.39
CA VAL A 75 -9.95 -4.81 12.47
C VAL A 75 -11.19 -4.51 13.29
N SER A 76 -11.95 -3.49 12.88
CA SER A 76 -13.19 -3.13 13.55
C SER A 76 -13.93 -4.43 13.77
N ARG A 77 -14.10 -4.82 15.04
CA ARG A 77 -15.07 -5.86 15.37
C ARG A 77 -16.34 -5.45 14.64
N LYS A 78 -16.90 -6.37 13.85
CA LYS A 78 -18.20 -6.15 13.20
C LYS A 78 -19.09 -5.47 14.24
N PRO A 79 -19.81 -4.38 13.89
CA PRO A 79 -20.72 -3.76 14.84
C PRO A 79 -21.55 -4.88 15.46
N LEU A 80 -21.48 -5.01 16.79
CA LEU A 80 -22.37 -5.91 17.53
C LEU A 80 -23.78 -5.50 17.10
N ARG A 81 -24.53 -6.42 16.49
CA ARG A 81 -25.89 -6.14 16.05
C ARG A 81 -26.68 -5.62 17.24
N CYS A 82 -27.51 -4.62 16.99
CA CYS A 82 -28.33 -3.99 18.02
C CYS A 82 -29.20 -5.07 18.67
N PRO A 83 -29.15 -5.26 20.00
CA PRO A 83 -29.92 -6.31 20.68
C PRO A 83 -31.44 -6.13 20.60
N TYR A 84 -31.90 -5.00 20.06
CA TYR A 84 -33.31 -4.61 19.99
C TYR A 84 -33.93 -4.65 18.58
N THR A 85 -33.15 -5.03 17.55
CA THR A 85 -33.69 -5.24 16.20
C THR A 85 -33.89 -6.73 15.96
N LEU A 86 -35.14 -7.15 15.78
CA LEU A 86 -35.49 -8.50 15.30
C LEU A 86 -34.84 -8.74 13.93
N ASP A 87 -33.86 -9.63 13.89
CA ASP A 87 -33.12 -9.99 12.67
C ASP A 87 -33.86 -11.09 11.88
N PHE A 88 -34.71 -10.68 10.94
CA PHE A 88 -35.37 -11.60 9.99
C PHE A 88 -34.40 -12.29 8.99
N ILE A 89 -33.10 -12.02 9.09
CA ILE A 89 -32.07 -12.45 8.13
C ILE A 89 -31.29 -13.68 8.64
N GLU A 90 -31.38 -14.02 9.94
CA GLU A 90 -30.62 -15.17 10.50
C GLU A 90 -31.09 -16.52 9.94
N ASP A 91 -32.39 -16.69 9.65
CA ASP A 91 -32.94 -17.92 9.05
C ASP A 91 -32.67 -18.05 7.55
N ARG A 92 -32.01 -17.08 6.91
CA ARG A 92 -31.66 -17.20 5.49
C ARG A 92 -30.47 -18.15 5.34
N ALA A 93 -30.66 -19.19 4.53
CA ALA A 93 -29.65 -20.20 4.19
C ALA A 93 -28.32 -19.61 3.65
N ASP A 94 -28.36 -18.40 3.08
CA ASP A 94 -27.17 -17.66 2.62
C ASP A 94 -26.22 -17.20 3.75
N SER A 95 -26.69 -17.22 5.01
CA SER A 95 -25.88 -16.84 6.18
C SER A 95 -25.07 -18.00 6.77
N GLU A 96 -25.36 -19.25 6.38
CA GLU A 96 -24.57 -20.41 6.82
C GLU A 96 -23.33 -20.57 5.94
N LYS A 97 -22.15 -20.63 6.58
CA LYS A 97 -20.93 -21.04 5.88
C LYS A 97 -21.03 -22.54 5.57
N PRO A 98 -20.63 -23.00 4.37
CA PRO A 98 -20.61 -24.42 4.05
C PRO A 98 -19.77 -25.18 5.09
N LYS A 99 -20.32 -26.28 5.62
CA LYS A 99 -19.63 -27.13 6.60
C LYS A 99 -18.38 -27.75 5.96
N PRO A 100 -17.22 -27.75 6.64
CA PRO A 100 -15.97 -28.27 6.12
C PRO A 100 -15.91 -29.80 6.18
N GLU A 101 -16.87 -30.49 5.56
CA GLU A 101 -16.91 -31.97 5.48
C GLU A 101 -16.44 -32.48 4.10
N LEU A 102 -15.82 -31.63 3.27
CA LEU A 102 -15.52 -31.94 1.86
C LEU A 102 -14.06 -31.68 1.45
N PHE A 103 -13.12 -31.65 2.41
CA PHE A 103 -11.68 -31.58 2.12
C PHE A 103 -10.91 -32.89 2.42
N ALA A 104 -11.54 -33.88 3.05
CA ALA A 104 -10.89 -35.18 3.29
C ALA A 104 -10.87 -36.11 2.05
N ALA A 105 -11.80 -35.94 1.11
CA ALA A 105 -11.91 -36.82 -0.06
C ALA A 105 -10.90 -36.53 -1.19
N ILE A 106 -10.05 -35.50 -1.06
CA ILE A 106 -9.10 -35.10 -2.10
C ILE A 106 -7.69 -35.66 -1.83
N SER A 107 -7.36 -36.09 -0.60
CA SER A 107 -6.02 -36.62 -0.28
C SER A 107 -5.86 -38.12 -0.54
N GLU A 108 -6.92 -38.91 -0.64
CA GLU A 108 -6.81 -40.37 -0.81
C GLU A 108 -6.48 -40.82 -2.25
N ASN A 109 -6.59 -39.94 -3.25
CA ASN A 109 -6.28 -40.28 -4.64
C ASN A 109 -4.83 -39.97 -5.05
N ALA A 110 -3.96 -39.56 -4.11
CA ALA A 110 -2.55 -39.28 -4.39
C ALA A 110 -1.65 -40.53 -4.34
N ASP A 111 -2.08 -41.63 -3.70
CA ASP A 111 -1.22 -42.78 -3.41
C ASP A 111 -1.39 -43.99 -4.37
N ILE A 112 -2.29 -43.93 -5.37
CA ILE A 112 -2.54 -45.07 -6.29
C ILE A 112 -1.56 -45.10 -7.49
N ALA A 113 -0.66 -44.11 -7.63
CA ALA A 113 0.29 -44.06 -8.74
C ALA A 113 1.63 -44.80 -8.51
N GLN A 114 1.76 -45.64 -7.46
CA GLN A 114 3.05 -46.28 -7.12
C GLN A 114 3.09 -47.81 -7.01
N ALA A 115 2.05 -48.55 -7.37
CA ALA A 115 2.13 -50.02 -7.36
C ALA A 115 1.44 -50.65 -8.57
N ALA A 116 2.18 -50.69 -9.69
CA ALA A 116 2.02 -51.74 -10.68
C ALA A 116 2.52 -53.07 -10.07
N ALA A 117 1.62 -54.05 -9.89
CA ALA A 117 1.91 -55.48 -9.80
C ALA A 117 0.62 -56.28 -9.88
#